data_AF-A0A3B0LVD1-F1
#
_entry.id   AF-A0A3B0LVD1-F1
#
_cell.length_a   1.000
_cell.length_b   1.000
_cell.length_c   1.000
_cell.angle_alpha   90.00
_cell.angle_beta   90.00
_cell.angle_gamma   90.00
#
_symmetry.space_group_name_H-M   'P 1'
#
loop_
_entity.id
_entity.type
_entity.pdbx_description
1 polymer ?
#
loop_
_entity_poly.entity_id
_entity_poly.type
_entity_poly.pdbx_seq_one_letter_code
_entity_poly.pdbx_strand_id
1 'polypeptide(L)'
;MMQVLFSSGCSDEKSKIKAYKNNFVKHCINSASGTEDKINTITDVCNCAFDKIVKKYGMSKFIQLDKQLKDNGYSPQEVKQDMVSIVKFCLSELKESTH
;
A
#
# COMPACT_ATOMS: atom_id res chain seq x y z
N MET A 1 31.65 -18.31 -23.78
CA MET A 1 31.15 -16.96 -23.41
C MET A 1 30.09 -17.13 -22.35
N MET A 2 30.38 -16.63 -21.15
CA MET A 2 29.48 -16.56 -20.01
C MET A 2 28.45 -15.46 -20.26
N GLN A 3 27.17 -15.72 -19.96
CA GLN A 3 26.13 -14.81 -19.42
C GLN A 3 24.74 -15.22 -19.91
N VAL A 4 24.03 -15.99 -19.08
CA VAL A 4 22.57 -16.04 -19.10
C VAL A 4 22.12 -15.62 -17.71
N LEU A 5 21.93 -14.32 -17.51
CA LEU A 5 21.31 -13.81 -16.29
C LEU A 5 19.81 -14.09 -16.41
N PHE A 6 19.36 -15.10 -15.67
CA PHE A 6 17.95 -15.39 -15.45
C PHE A 6 17.28 -14.22 -14.72
N SER A 7 16.66 -13.29 -15.47
CA SER A 7 15.84 -12.20 -14.91
C SER A 7 14.37 -12.58 -14.74
N SER A 8 14.02 -13.87 -14.82
CA SER A 8 12.63 -14.36 -14.68
C SER A 8 12.01 -14.12 -13.30
N GLY A 9 12.80 -13.73 -12.28
CA GLY A 9 12.29 -13.36 -10.96
C GLY A 9 11.60 -11.99 -10.90
N CYS A 10 12.02 -11.00 -11.70
CA CYS A 10 11.52 -9.63 -11.55
C CYS A 10 10.11 -9.39 -12.15
N SER A 11 9.73 -10.16 -13.18
CA SER A 11 8.45 -9.95 -13.88
C SER A 11 7.26 -10.49 -13.06
N ASP A 12 7.40 -11.70 -12.53
CA ASP A 12 6.41 -12.34 -11.65
C ASP A 12 6.21 -11.58 -10.34
N GLU A 13 7.30 -11.12 -9.73
CA GLU A 13 7.25 -10.37 -8.48
C GLU A 13 6.54 -9.02 -8.66
N LYS A 14 6.85 -8.28 -9.75
CA LYS A 14 6.19 -7.01 -10.07
C LYS A 14 4.68 -7.19 -10.34
N SER A 15 4.30 -8.28 -11.01
CA SER A 15 2.89 -8.63 -11.25
C SER A 15 2.15 -8.89 -9.93
N LYS A 16 2.76 -9.67 -9.02
CA LYS A 16 2.20 -9.95 -7.69
C LYS A 16 2.07 -8.68 -6.84
N ILE A 17 3.08 -7.80 -6.86
CA ILE A 17 3.03 -6.51 -6.15
C ILE A 17 1.85 -5.66 -6.65
N LYS A 18 1.66 -5.59 -7.97
CA LYS A 18 0.54 -4.85 -8.56
C LYS A 18 -0.81 -5.42 -8.15
N ALA A 19 -0.97 -6.74 -8.14
CA ALA A 19 -2.20 -7.39 -7.69
C ALA A 19 -2.52 -7.09 -6.22
N TYR A 20 -1.51 -7.15 -5.35
CA TYR A 20 -1.65 -6.79 -3.94
C TYR A 20 -2.00 -5.31 -3.74
N LYS A 21 -1.34 -4.40 -4.47
CA LYS A 21 -1.66 -2.97 -4.45
C LYS A 21 -3.12 -2.73 -4.80
N ASN A 22 -3.59 -3.34 -5.89
CA ASN A 22 -4.98 -3.20 -6.33
C ASN A 22 -5.98 -3.69 -5.27
N ASN A 23 -5.71 -4.84 -4.64
CA ASN A 23 -6.56 -5.37 -3.58
C ASN A 23 -6.57 -4.47 -2.34
N PHE A 24 -5.39 -3.98 -1.93
CA PHE A 24 -5.27 -3.06 -0.80
C PHE A 24 -6.05 -1.76 -1.05
N VAL A 25 -5.84 -1.13 -2.22
CA VAL A 25 -6.53 0.11 -2.59
C VAL A 25 -8.03 -0.09 -2.65
N LYS A 26 -8.51 -1.20 -3.25
CA LYS A 26 -9.93 -1.55 -3.27
C LYS A 26 -10.52 -1.68 -1.87
N HIS A 27 -9.84 -2.38 -0.95
CA HIS A 27 -10.30 -2.50 0.43
C HIS A 27 -10.28 -1.16 1.17
N CYS A 28 -9.24 -0.37 0.98
CA CYS A 28 -9.08 0.95 1.57
C CYS A 28 -10.21 1.90 1.13
N ILE A 29 -10.52 1.93 -0.18
CA ILE A 29 -11.65 2.72 -0.71
C ILE A 29 -12.98 2.20 -0.16
N ASN A 30 -13.23 0.89 -0.20
CA ASN A 30 -14.49 0.32 0.31
C ASN A 30 -14.71 0.56 1.81
N SER A 31 -13.62 0.69 2.58
CA SER A 31 -13.70 1.01 4.01
C SER A 31 -13.98 2.49 4.28
N ALA A 32 -13.76 3.36 3.29
CA ALA A 32 -14.01 4.78 3.41
C ALA A 32 -15.41 5.12 2.87
N SER A 33 -16.27 5.67 3.72
CA SER A 33 -17.59 6.15 3.30
C SER A 33 -17.49 7.57 2.70
N GLY A 34 -18.11 7.82 1.54
CA GLY A 34 -18.04 9.14 0.89
C GLY A 34 -18.82 9.29 -0.43
N THR A 35 -18.87 10.52 -0.94
CA THR A 35 -19.36 10.91 -2.27
C THR A 35 -18.28 10.64 -3.34
N GLU A 36 -18.64 10.60 -4.63
CA GLU A 36 -17.69 10.31 -5.73
C GLU A 36 -16.42 11.18 -5.73
N ASP A 37 -16.53 12.49 -5.47
CA ASP A 37 -15.36 13.39 -5.36
C ASP A 37 -14.40 13.00 -4.22
N LYS A 38 -14.93 12.39 -3.16
CA LYS A 38 -14.11 11.85 -2.08
C LYS A 38 -13.43 10.55 -2.49
N ILE A 39 -14.03 9.75 -3.38
CA ILE A 39 -13.47 8.46 -3.82
C ILE A 39 -12.13 8.64 -4.54
N ASN A 40 -11.99 9.67 -5.39
CA ASN A 40 -10.71 9.95 -6.06
C ASN A 40 -9.62 10.34 -5.06
N THR A 41 -9.92 11.29 -4.17
CA THR A 41 -9.01 11.69 -3.08
C THR A 41 -8.62 10.50 -2.20
N ILE A 42 -9.59 9.66 -1.82
CA ILE A 42 -9.35 8.44 -1.03
C ILE A 42 -8.46 7.47 -1.81
N THR A 43 -8.70 7.28 -3.10
CA THR A 43 -7.90 6.41 -3.97
C THR A 43 -6.45 6.85 -3.98
N ASP A 44 -6.17 8.14 -4.10
CA ASP A 44 -4.80 8.67 -4.07
C ASP A 44 -4.13 8.49 -2.72
N VAL A 45 -4.85 8.73 -1.61
CA VAL A 45 -4.35 8.44 -0.26
C VAL A 45 -4.01 6.95 -0.11
N CYS A 46 -4.90 6.06 -0.54
CA CYS A 46 -4.70 4.61 -0.44
C CYS A 46 -3.49 4.16 -1.27
N ASN A 47 -3.30 4.71 -2.47
CA ASN A 47 -2.13 4.44 -3.31
C ASN A 47 -0.84 4.93 -2.66
N CYS A 48 -0.83 6.17 -2.17
CA CYS A 48 0.32 6.75 -1.47
C CYS A 48 0.69 5.96 -0.22
N ALA A 49 -0.33 5.55 0.56
CA ALA A 49 -0.12 4.78 1.77
C ALA A 49 0.51 3.42 1.47
N PHE A 50 0.00 2.71 0.45
CA PHE A 50 0.57 1.44 0.02
C PHE A 50 2.04 1.60 -0.37
N ASP A 51 2.36 2.57 -1.22
CA ASP A 51 3.73 2.78 -1.71
C ASP A 51 4.70 3.10 -0.57
N LYS A 52 4.27 3.88 0.42
CA LYS A 52 5.08 4.21 1.61
C LYS A 52 5.24 3.05 2.58
N ILE A 53 4.20 2.26 2.80
CA ILE A 53 4.26 1.08 3.67
C ILE A 53 5.21 0.05 3.04
N VAL A 54 5.08 -0.22 1.73
CA VAL A 54 5.97 -1.14 1.01
C VAL A 54 7.40 -0.59 0.98
N LYS A 55 7.60 0.71 0.82
CA LYS A 55 8.94 1.33 0.92
C LYS A 55 9.56 1.18 2.31
N LYS A 56 8.76 1.28 3.38
CA LYS A 56 9.23 1.20 4.77
C LYS A 56 9.55 -0.23 5.22
N TYR A 57 8.66 -1.18 4.92
CA TYR A 57 8.76 -2.55 5.46
C TYR A 57 9.16 -3.60 4.43
N GLY A 58 9.08 -3.27 3.14
CA GLY A 58 9.20 -4.24 2.05
C GLY A 58 7.92 -5.07 1.85
N MET A 59 7.81 -5.64 0.66
CA MET A 59 6.61 -6.37 0.24
C MET A 59 6.32 -7.61 1.09
N SER A 60 7.36 -8.39 1.43
CA SER A 60 7.20 -9.61 2.22
C SER A 60 6.62 -9.33 3.61
N LYS A 61 7.14 -8.28 4.28
CA LYS A 61 6.65 -7.88 5.60
C LYS A 61 5.24 -7.30 5.51
N PHE A 62 4.94 -6.53 4.46
CA PHE A 62 3.59 -6.04 4.22
C PHE A 62 2.58 -7.19 4.09
N ILE A 63 2.88 -8.21 3.29
CA ILE A 63 2.02 -9.39 3.13
C ILE A 63 1.84 -10.14 4.46
N GLN A 64 2.91 -10.28 5.24
CA GLN A 64 2.81 -10.89 6.57
C GLN A 64 1.87 -10.12 7.49
N LEU A 65 1.98 -8.79 7.52
CA LEU A 65 1.15 -7.91 8.36
C LEU A 65 -0.31 -7.92 7.91
N ASP A 66 -0.57 -7.87 6.59
CA ASP A 66 -1.91 -7.97 6.01
C ASP A 66 -2.57 -9.31 6.36
N LYS A 67 -1.81 -10.41 6.30
CA LYS A 67 -2.30 -11.73 6.71
C LYS A 67 -2.60 -11.79 8.20
N GLN A 68 -1.71 -11.31 9.06
CA GLN A 68 -1.95 -11.27 10.50
C GLN A 68 -3.22 -10.47 10.83
N LEU A 69 -3.37 -9.29 10.23
CA LEU A 69 -4.54 -8.45 10.44
C LEU A 69 -5.84 -9.16 10.00
N LYS A 70 -5.82 -9.90 8.89
CA LYS A 70 -6.98 -10.67 8.40
C LYS A 70 -7.30 -11.89 9.26
N ASP A 71 -6.28 -12.65 9.67
CA ASP A 71 -6.46 -13.92 10.35
C ASP A 71 -6.92 -13.73 11.81
N ASN A 72 -6.40 -12.72 12.52
CA ASN A 72 -6.66 -12.55 13.94
C ASN A 72 -6.78 -11.09 14.40
N GLY A 73 -6.85 -10.12 13.49
CA GLY A 73 -6.94 -8.69 13.85
C GLY A 73 -5.65 -8.12 14.44
N TYR A 74 -4.55 -8.87 14.45
CA TYR A 74 -3.29 -8.42 15.02
C TYR A 74 -2.59 -7.43 14.08
N SER A 75 -2.18 -6.31 14.65
CA SER A 75 -1.20 -5.41 14.05
C SER A 75 -0.27 -4.91 15.16
N PRO A 76 1.06 -5.02 15.01
CA PRO A 76 2.01 -4.44 15.93
C PRO A 76 1.73 -2.95 16.17
N GLN A 77 1.99 -2.47 17.38
CA GLN A 77 1.71 -1.09 17.74
C GLN A 77 2.52 -0.09 16.91
N GLU A 78 3.79 -0.41 16.63
CA GLU A 78 4.65 0.37 15.74
C GLU A 78 4.03 0.52 14.34
N VAL A 79 3.46 -0.57 13.79
CA VAL A 79 2.83 -0.57 12.47
C VAL A 79 1.57 0.28 12.47
N LYS A 80 0.78 0.25 13.54
CA LYS A 80 -0.39 1.13 13.68
C LYS A 80 0.01 2.60 13.68
N GLN A 81 1.03 2.97 14.46
CA GLN A 81 1.53 4.35 14.53
C GLN A 81 2.11 4.81 13.19
N ASP A 82 2.83 3.93 12.52
CA ASP A 82 3.40 4.19 11.20
C ASP A 82 2.31 4.36 10.14
N MET A 83 1.28 3.49 10.13
CA MET A 83 0.13 3.65 9.23
C MET A 83 -0.57 4.99 9.42
N VAL A 84 -0.84 5.39 10.67
CA VAL A 84 -1.45 6.70 10.97
C VAL A 84 -0.57 7.85 10.46
N SER A 85 0.73 7.77 10.68
CA SER A 85 1.68 8.80 10.24
C SER A 85 1.77 8.87 8.71
N ILE A 86 1.80 7.71 8.04
CA ILE A 86 1.83 7.61 6.58
C ILE A 86 0.56 8.17 5.96
N VAL A 87 -0.62 7.82 6.50
CA VAL A 87 -1.90 8.35 5.98
C VAL A 87 -1.98 9.86 6.16
N LYS A 88 -1.56 10.39 7.32
CA LYS A 88 -1.49 11.85 7.55
C LYS A 88 -0.57 12.54 6.54
N PHE A 89 0.59 11.95 6.27
CA PHE A 89 1.50 12.45 5.25
C PHE A 89 0.84 12.43 3.87
N CYS A 90 0.22 11.32 3.47
CA CYS A 90 -0.43 11.23 2.16
C CYS A 90 -1.57 12.24 2.00
N LEU A 91 -2.30 12.54 3.07
CA LEU A 91 -3.32 13.59 3.09
C LEU A 91 -2.74 15.00 2.97
N SER A 92 -1.54 15.27 3.52
CA SER A 92 -0.91 16.59 3.40
C SER A 92 -0.38 16.86 2.00
N GLU A 93 0.22 15.86 1.34
CA GLU A 93 0.74 16.00 -0.03
C GLU A 93 -0.37 16.33 -1.04
N LEU A 94 -1.57 15.78 -0.84
CA LEU A 94 -2.72 16.08 -1.70
C LEU A 94 -3.17 17.55 -1.57
N LYS A 95 -3.01 18.14 -0.38
CA LYS A 95 -3.34 19.57 -0.17
C LYS A 95 -2.32 20.49 -0.83
N GLU A 96 -1.06 20.07 -0.92
CA GLU A 96 0.01 20.87 -1.54
C GLU A 96 0.00 20.80 -3.08
N SER A 97 -0.65 19.80 -3.69
CA SER A 97 -0.86 19.72 -5.15
C SER A 97 -2.05 20.54 -5.67
N THR A 98 -2.84 21.18 -4.79
CA THR A 98 -4.04 21.97 -5.18
C THR A 98 -3.80 23.48 -5.08
N HIS A 99 -2.55 23.94 -5.17
CA HIS A 99 -2.19 25.37 -5.18
C HIS A 99 -1.30 25.72 -6.37
#